data_AF-G7EXZ2-F1
#
_entry.id   AF-G7EXZ2-F1
#
_cell.length_a   1.000
_cell.length_b   1.000
_cell.length_c   1.000
_cell.angle_alpha   90.00
_cell.angle_beta   90.00
_cell.angle_gamma   90.00
#
_symmetry.space_group_name_H-M   'P 1'
#
loop_
_entity.id
_entity.type
_entity.pdbx_description
1 polymer ?
#
loop_
_entity_poly.entity_id
_entity_poly.type
_entity_poly.pdbx_seq_one_letter_code
_entity_poly.pdbx_strand_id
1 'polypeptide(L)'
;MNIQKALAEFITFGEQRDSAISVIVSTAASNKIYLYTLTKPVLINVLTRCFNKEIDIDDLQLWANVIESRDDINCAEHEGVIYALSNSEQMGELTHQKLAQLLKLLQQ
;
A
#
# COMPACT_ATOMS: atom_id res chain seq x y z
N MET A 1 3.81 -18.53 -7.66
CA MET A 1 2.83 -17.90 -6.74
C MET A 1 1.63 -17.43 -7.56
N ASN A 2 0.40 -17.54 -7.05
CA ASN A 2 -0.79 -16.99 -7.74
C ASN A 2 -0.95 -15.49 -7.42
N ILE A 3 -1.80 -14.78 -8.18
CA ILE A 3 -1.96 -13.34 -8.02
C ILE A 3 -2.52 -12.95 -6.65
N GLN A 4 -3.49 -13.69 -6.10
CA GLN A 4 -4.05 -13.39 -4.78
C GLN A 4 -2.99 -13.45 -3.67
N LYS A 5 -2.15 -14.49 -3.68
CA LYS A 5 -1.04 -14.60 -2.73
C LYS A 5 0.02 -13.53 -3.00
N ALA A 6 0.31 -13.20 -4.25
CA ALA A 6 1.25 -12.13 -4.58
C ALA A 6 0.76 -10.77 -4.03
N LEU A 7 -0.52 -10.44 -4.21
CA LEU A 7 -1.11 -9.23 -3.63
C LEU A 7 -0.99 -9.22 -2.11
N ALA A 8 -1.30 -10.33 -1.43
CA ALA A 8 -1.14 -10.42 0.01
C ALA A 8 0.32 -10.19 0.44
N GLU A 9 1.27 -10.90 -0.15
CA GLU A 9 2.71 -10.77 0.16
C GLU A 9 3.22 -9.35 -0.10
N PHE A 10 2.81 -8.72 -1.20
CA PHE A 10 3.22 -7.34 -1.51
C PHE A 10 2.60 -6.33 -0.53
N ILE A 11 1.28 -6.40 -0.34
CA ILE A 11 0.54 -5.41 0.45
C ILE A 11 0.94 -5.49 1.93
N THR A 12 1.29 -6.67 2.45
CA THR A 12 1.70 -6.84 3.86
C THR A 12 3.20 -6.79 4.10
N PHE A 13 4.02 -6.47 3.08
CA PHE A 13 5.49 -6.57 3.15
C PHE A 13 5.97 -7.95 3.67
N GLY A 14 5.44 -9.01 3.05
CA GLY A 14 5.82 -10.39 3.32
C GLY A 14 7.21 -10.75 2.78
N GLU A 15 7.73 -11.89 3.20
CA GLU A 15 9.08 -12.35 2.87
C GLU A 15 9.27 -12.59 1.37
N GLN A 16 8.20 -12.90 0.63
CA GLN A 16 8.26 -13.22 -0.80
C GLN A 16 7.92 -12.01 -1.68
N ARG A 17 8.08 -10.78 -1.18
CA ARG A 17 7.72 -9.52 -1.87
C ARG A 17 8.35 -9.41 -3.26
N ASP A 18 9.63 -9.74 -3.42
CA ASP A 18 10.30 -9.62 -4.73
C ASP A 18 9.69 -10.58 -5.77
N SER A 19 9.31 -11.78 -5.33
CA SER A 19 8.57 -12.73 -6.16
C SER A 19 7.13 -12.26 -6.43
N ALA A 20 6.52 -11.53 -5.49
CA ALA A 20 5.19 -10.97 -5.63
C ALA A 20 5.14 -9.87 -6.69
N ILE A 21 6.11 -8.96 -6.70
CA ILE A 21 6.21 -7.87 -7.67
C ILE A 21 6.20 -8.43 -9.10
N SER A 22 7.00 -9.48 -9.37
CA SER A 22 7.05 -10.13 -10.69
C SER A 22 5.68 -10.65 -11.16
N VAL A 23 4.91 -11.25 -10.25
CA VAL A 23 3.56 -11.74 -10.54
C VAL A 23 2.58 -10.60 -10.76
N ILE A 24 2.65 -9.55 -9.93
CA ILE A 24 1.75 -8.38 -10.01
C ILE A 24 1.95 -7.64 -11.34
N VAL A 25 3.19 -7.42 -11.75
CA VAL A 25 3.53 -6.73 -13.01
C VAL A 25 3.15 -7.56 -14.24
N SER A 26 3.27 -8.88 -14.17
CA SER A 26 2.93 -9.77 -15.30
C SER A 26 1.44 -10.15 -15.38
N THR A 27 0.63 -9.81 -14.38
CA THR A 27 -0.79 -10.16 -14.31
C THR A 27 -1.66 -8.91 -14.34
N ALA A 28 -2.42 -8.75 -15.43
CA ALA A 28 -3.42 -7.70 -15.56
C ALA A 28 -4.46 -7.79 -14.41
N ALA A 29 -4.87 -6.63 -13.89
CA ALA A 29 -5.88 -6.57 -12.85
C ALA A 29 -7.23 -7.10 -13.35
N SER A 30 -7.94 -7.84 -12.50
CA SER A 30 -9.28 -8.32 -12.80
C SER A 30 -10.33 -7.29 -12.37
N ASN A 31 -11.03 -6.69 -13.33
CA ASN A 31 -12.10 -5.72 -13.03
C ASN A 31 -13.43 -6.34 -12.54
N LYS A 32 -13.47 -7.66 -12.30
CA LYS A 32 -14.71 -8.39 -11.95
C LYS A 32 -14.83 -8.74 -10.48
N ILE A 33 -13.70 -8.91 -9.78
CA ILE A 33 -13.67 -9.43 -8.41
C ILE A 33 -12.45 -8.85 -7.70
N TYR A 34 -12.66 -8.37 -6.47
CA TYR A 34 -11.54 -8.03 -5.59
C TYR A 34 -10.83 -9.29 -5.13
N LEU A 35 -9.51 -9.32 -5.34
CA LEU A 35 -8.62 -10.39 -4.90
C LEU A 35 -8.00 -10.09 -3.54
N TYR A 36 -7.98 -8.83 -3.12
CA TYR A 36 -7.53 -8.40 -1.81
C TYR A 36 -8.35 -7.21 -1.32
N THR A 37 -8.58 -7.12 0.00
CA THR A 37 -9.16 -5.95 0.64
C THR A 37 -8.13 -5.35 1.57
N LEU A 38 -7.74 -4.10 1.33
CA LEU A 38 -6.85 -3.37 2.21
C LEU A 38 -7.57 -3.10 3.53
N THR A 39 -6.98 -3.60 4.62
CA THR A 39 -7.54 -3.41 5.95
C THR A 39 -6.76 -2.36 6.72
N LYS A 40 -7.45 -1.65 7.63
CA LYS A 40 -6.86 -0.65 8.54
C LYS A 40 -5.62 -1.16 9.28
N PRO A 41 -5.57 -2.40 9.83
CA PRO A 41 -4.37 -2.94 10.47
C PRO A 41 -3.17 -3.06 9.53
N VAL A 42 -3.39 -3.46 8.27
CA VAL A 42 -2.32 -3.59 7.28
C VAL A 42 -1.78 -2.21 6.90
N LEU A 43 -2.67 -1.25 6.66
CA LEU A 43 -2.28 0.14 6.42
C LEU A 43 -1.44 0.71 7.58
N ILE A 44 -1.90 0.54 8.83
CA ILE A 44 -1.15 0.98 10.02
C ILE A 44 0.21 0.29 10.09
N ASN A 45 0.29 -1.01 9.81
CA ASN A 45 1.54 -1.75 9.82
C ASN A 45 2.55 -1.14 8.84
N VAL A 46 2.15 -0.92 7.59
CA VAL A 46 3.01 -0.35 6.56
C VAL A 46 3.48 1.07 6.91
N LEU A 47 2.57 1.92 7.38
CA LEU A 47 2.93 3.27 7.83
C LEU A 47 3.88 3.25 9.03
N THR A 48 3.71 2.29 9.95
CA THR A 48 4.60 2.11 11.11
C THR A 48 6.00 1.68 10.68
N ARG A 49 6.11 0.80 9.67
CA ARG A 49 7.40 0.40 9.09
C ARG A 49 8.14 1.60 8.49
N CYS A 50 7.43 2.44 7.73
CA CYS A 50 8.00 3.67 7.18
C CYS A 50 8.42 4.64 8.29
N PHE A 51 7.59 4.77 9.33
CA PHE A 51 7.90 5.61 10.50
C PHE A 51 9.16 5.14 11.24
N ASN A 52 9.34 3.82 11.37
CA ASN A 52 10.50 3.20 11.97
C ASN A 52 11.73 3.16 11.05
N LYS A 53 11.64 3.71 9.83
CA LYS A 53 12.69 3.68 8.79
C LYS A 53 13.08 2.26 8.34
N GLU A 54 12.16 1.30 8.47
CA GLU A 54 12.33 -0.04 7.87
C GLU A 54 12.14 0.00 6.35
N ILE A 55 11.33 0.95 5.89
CA ILE A 55 11.13 1.30 4.48
C ILE A 55 11.21 2.83 4.38
N ASP A 56 11.61 3.35 3.24
CA ASP A 56 11.63 4.79 3.01
C ASP A 56 10.29 5.32 2.48
N ILE A 57 10.24 6.62 2.18
CA ILE A 57 9.03 7.27 1.64
C ILE A 57 8.77 6.83 0.20
N ASP A 58 9.82 6.57 -0.58
CA ASP A 58 9.72 6.15 -1.97
C ASP A 58 9.13 4.73 -2.06
N ASP A 59 9.55 3.83 -1.17
CA ASP A 59 8.97 2.49 -0.98
C ASP A 59 7.48 2.58 -0.61
N LEU A 60 7.12 3.49 0.31
CA LEU A 60 5.74 3.70 0.74
C LEU A 60 4.87 4.25 -0.40
N GLN A 61 5.41 5.19 -1.17
CA GLN A 61 4.73 5.76 -2.32
C GLN A 61 4.54 4.72 -3.43
N LEU A 62 5.56 3.91 -3.73
CA LEU A 62 5.45 2.80 -4.66
C LEU A 62 4.37 1.80 -4.23
N TRP A 63 4.35 1.45 -2.94
CA TRP A 63 3.32 0.58 -2.37
C TRP A 63 1.91 1.15 -2.58
N ALA A 64 1.71 2.44 -2.33
CA ALA A 64 0.43 3.10 -2.55
C ALA A 64 0.05 3.17 -4.04
N ASN A 65 1.00 3.46 -4.92
CA ASN A 65 0.79 3.48 -6.38
C ASN A 65 0.32 2.13 -6.93
N VAL A 66 0.89 1.02 -6.44
CA VAL A 66 0.48 -0.33 -6.87
C VAL A 66 -0.92 -0.66 -6.37
N ILE A 67 -1.30 -0.20 -5.18
CA ILE A 67 -2.66 -0.40 -4.65
C ILE A 67 -3.68 0.43 -5.44
N GLU A 68 -3.37 1.69 -5.68
CA GLU A 68 -4.25 2.64 -6.37
C GLU A 68 -4.50 2.25 -7.84
N SER A 69 -3.46 1.77 -8.53
CA SER A 69 -3.55 1.41 -9.95
C SER A 69 -4.27 0.09 -10.25
N ARG A 70 -4.69 -0.67 -9.22
CA ARG A 70 -5.23 -2.02 -9.38
C ARG A 70 -6.70 -2.12 -8.97
N ASP A 71 -7.55 -2.32 -9.99
CA ASP A 71 -9.00 -2.53 -9.82
C ASP A 71 -9.37 -3.78 -9.02
N ASP A 72 -8.45 -4.75 -8.88
CA ASP A 72 -8.66 -5.98 -8.12
C ASP A 72 -8.25 -5.88 -6.64
N ILE A 73 -7.92 -4.68 -6.16
CA ILE A 73 -7.71 -4.39 -4.74
C ILE A 73 -8.83 -3.47 -4.24
N ASN A 74 -9.59 -3.93 -3.26
CA ASN A 74 -10.55 -3.07 -2.57
C ASN A 74 -9.83 -2.22 -1.53
N CYS A 75 -9.69 -0.93 -1.81
CA CYS A 75 -9.17 0.06 -0.86
C CYS A 75 -10.17 1.18 -0.53
N ALA A 76 -11.47 1.03 -0.86
CA ALA A 76 -12.46 2.11 -0.76
C ALA A 76 -12.54 2.78 0.63
N GLU A 77 -12.38 2.02 1.72
CA GLU A 77 -12.37 2.57 3.09
C GLU A 77 -11.17 3.49 3.37
N HIS A 78 -10.10 3.34 2.60
CA HIS A 78 -8.83 4.04 2.77
C HIS A 78 -8.37 4.75 1.50
N GLU A 79 -9.26 4.94 0.52
CA GLU A 79 -8.97 5.48 -0.80
C GLU A 79 -8.29 6.85 -0.69
N GLY A 80 -8.81 7.75 0.15
CA GLY A 80 -8.21 9.06 0.37
C GLY A 80 -6.79 9.00 0.93
N VAL A 81 -6.48 8.01 1.77
CA VAL A 81 -5.13 7.82 2.30
C VAL A 81 -4.22 7.26 1.23
N ILE A 82 -4.66 6.23 0.49
CA ILE A 82 -3.91 5.65 -0.62
C ILE A 82 -3.60 6.69 -1.68
N TYR A 83 -4.58 7.48 -2.08
CA TYR A 83 -4.41 8.56 -3.05
C TYR A 83 -3.42 9.64 -2.58
N ALA A 84 -3.46 10.01 -1.30
CA ALA A 84 -2.52 10.97 -0.74
C ALA A 84 -1.09 10.43 -0.68
N LEU A 85 -0.92 9.12 -0.44
CA LEU A 85 0.38 8.47 -0.41
C LEU A 85 0.96 8.25 -1.81
N SER A 86 0.13 7.85 -2.78
CA SER A 86 0.54 7.67 -4.19
C SER A 86 0.99 8.99 -4.83
N ASN A 87 0.30 10.08 -4.48
CA ASN A 87 0.55 11.42 -5.00
C ASN A 87 1.23 12.35 -3.98
N SER A 88 2.09 11.80 -3.11
CA SER A 88 2.72 12.52 -1.99
C SER A 88 3.45 13.81 -2.43
N GLU A 89 4.13 13.78 -3.58
CA GLU A 89 4.83 14.94 -4.14
C GLU A 89 3.87 16.08 -4.51
N GLN A 90 2.71 15.74 -5.08
CA GLN A 90 1.69 16.70 -5.51
C GLN A 90 0.85 17.22 -4.35
N MET A 91 0.63 16.39 -3.32
CA MET A 91 -0.09 16.73 -2.09
C MET A 91 0.79 17.47 -1.06
N GLY A 92 2.04 17.72 -1.42
CA GLY A 92 3.06 18.28 -0.56
C GLY A 92 3.80 17.19 0.20
N GLU A 93 5.12 17.23 0.10
CA GLU A 93 6.09 16.25 0.59
C GLU A 93 5.65 15.54 1.89
N LEU A 94 5.64 14.20 1.85
CA LEU A 94 5.32 13.37 3.00
C LEU A 94 6.48 13.42 3.99
N THR A 95 6.38 14.27 5.01
CA THR A 95 7.38 14.34 6.08
C THR A 95 7.09 13.32 7.18
N HIS A 96 8.11 12.99 7.97
CA HIS A 96 7.97 12.15 9.15
C HIS A 96 6.91 12.69 10.14
N GLN A 97 6.75 14.02 10.25
CA GLN A 97 5.71 14.63 11.08
C GLN A 97 4.30 14.35 10.54
N LYS A 98 4.09 14.47 9.23
CA LYS A 98 2.80 14.14 8.58
C LYS A 98 2.46 12.65 8.75
N LEU A 99 3.47 11.78 8.60
CA LEU A 99 3.32 10.34 8.82
C LEU A 99 2.88 10.02 10.26
N ALA A 100 3.49 10.68 11.26
CA ALA A 100 3.10 10.53 12.66
C ALA A 100 1.65 10.96 12.92
N GLN A 101 1.21 12.08 12.32
CA GLN A 101 -0.16 12.57 12.43
C GLN A 101 -1.16 11.60 11.78
N LEU A 102 -0.83 11.07 10.60
CA LEU A 102 -1.65 10.08 9.89
C LEU A 102 -1.81 8.80 10.72
N LEU A 103 -0.71 8.27 11.27
CA LEU A 103 -0.74 7.11 12.17
C LEU A 103 -1.64 7.36 13.38
N LYS A 104 -1.55 8.53 14.00
CA LYS A 104 -2.40 8.89 15.15
C LYS A 104 -3.88 8.96 14.79
N LEU A 105 -4.23 9.46 13.61
CA LEU A 105 -5.62 9.50 13.13
C LEU A 105 -6.16 8.09 12.85
N LEU A 106 -5.32 7.22 12.29
CA LEU A 106 -5.68 5.84 12.02
C LEU A 106 -5.71 4.97 13.28
N GLN A 107 -5.09 5.35 14.39
CA GLN A 107 -5.12 4.56 15.63
C GLN A 107 -6.25 4.97 16.59
N GLN A 108 -7.01 6.00 16.25
CA GLN A 108 -8.26 6.37 16.93
C GLN A 108 -9.41 5.45 16.48
#